data_AF-A0A821W9G9-F1
#
_entry.id   AF-A0A821W9G9-F1
#
_cell.length_a   1.000
_cell.length_b   1.000
_cell.length_c   1.000
_cell.angle_alpha   90.00
_cell.angle_beta   90.00
_cell.angle_gamma   90.00
#
_symmetry.space_group_name_H-M   'P 1'
#
loop_
_entity.id
_entity.type
_entity.pdbx_description
1 polymer ?
#
loop_
_entity_poly.entity_id
_entity_poly.type
_entity_poly.pdbx_seq_one_letter_code
_entity_poly.pdbx_strand_id
1 'polypeptide(L)'
;MQLTKLHSCASGKDEVTVHDVLNAYMIVTMNRNSIQISNEYFQRAYILVNYRDILHSIAPAGHVANSFVIMLTSDFPNPFSLISIAKTIRQAINKCRNEDFLMKWIPTVDLMMRQIIKDDELICVWDTNEVVINSNFKYDWSNQVDFGMINQCRFHTMTSLKSYFRIFRLNPIKNKEGHWIKDHDGAEVSFRIQKDDMKNKFLETYRKDIETNFINVE
;
A
#
# COMPACT_ATOMS: atom_id res chain seq x y z
N MET A 1 6.42 13.43 -1.16
CA MET A 1 5.29 13.42 -2.11
C MET A 1 4.12 14.16 -1.47
N GLN A 2 3.51 15.13 -2.15
CA GLN A 2 2.39 15.93 -1.60
C GLN A 2 1.07 15.17 -1.79
N LEU A 3 0.70 14.36 -0.81
CA LEU A 3 -0.39 13.40 -0.92
C LEU A 3 -1.75 14.04 -1.19
N THR A 4 -2.05 15.16 -0.54
CA THR A 4 -3.31 15.88 -0.71
C THR A 4 -3.49 16.40 -2.12
N LYS A 5 -2.39 16.83 -2.77
CA LYS A 5 -2.45 17.26 -4.18
C LYS A 5 -2.75 16.09 -5.10
N LEU A 6 -2.02 14.98 -4.94
CA LEU A 6 -2.27 13.76 -5.71
C LEU A 6 -3.73 13.29 -5.57
N HIS A 7 -4.26 13.29 -4.34
CA HIS A 7 -5.67 12.94 -4.08
C HIS A 7 -6.64 13.92 -4.76
N SER A 8 -6.34 15.21 -4.76
CA SER A 8 -7.19 16.22 -5.40
C SER A 8 -7.29 16.10 -6.93
N CYS A 9 -6.31 15.45 -7.57
CA CYS A 9 -6.28 15.21 -9.01
C CYS A 9 -7.09 13.99 -9.45
N ALA A 10 -7.54 13.13 -8.53
CA ALA A 10 -8.35 11.98 -8.89
C ALA A 10 -9.82 12.41 -9.12
N SER A 11 -10.37 12.15 -10.31
CA SER A 11 -11.84 12.13 -10.48
C SER A 11 -12.47 11.23 -9.43
N GLY A 12 -13.59 11.65 -8.84
CA GLY A 12 -14.25 10.88 -7.78
C GLY A 12 -13.46 10.74 -6.48
N LYS A 13 -12.56 11.69 -6.16
CA LYS A 13 -11.80 11.76 -4.90
C LYS A 13 -12.63 11.58 -3.62
N ASP A 14 -13.92 11.90 -3.65
CA ASP A 14 -14.81 11.77 -2.48
C ASP A 14 -15.19 10.31 -2.18
N GLU A 15 -14.98 9.39 -3.14
CA GLU A 15 -15.24 7.96 -2.98
C GLU A 15 -14.00 7.16 -2.55
N VAL A 16 -12.82 7.78 -2.57
CA VAL A 16 -11.52 7.14 -2.30
C VAL A 16 -10.71 7.96 -1.31
N THR A 17 -9.83 7.33 -0.58
CA THR A 17 -8.93 8.00 0.36
C THR A 17 -7.61 8.36 -0.31
N VAL A 18 -6.88 9.28 0.33
CA VAL A 18 -5.47 9.59 0.00
C VAL A 18 -4.61 8.33 -0.12
N HIS A 19 -4.85 7.34 0.76
CA HIS A 19 -4.13 6.08 0.75
C HIS A 19 -4.43 5.26 -0.51
N ASP A 20 -5.70 5.15 -0.91
CA ASP A 20 -6.07 4.42 -2.13
C ASP A 20 -5.44 5.05 -3.36
N VAL A 21 -5.49 6.39 -3.46
CA VAL A 21 -4.92 7.13 -4.59
C VAL A 21 -3.41 7.00 -4.64
N LEU A 22 -2.70 7.03 -3.50
CA LEU A 22 -1.26 6.76 -3.45
C LEU A 22 -0.95 5.36 -4.01
N ASN A 23 -1.67 4.33 -3.58
CA ASN A 23 -1.44 2.98 -4.08
C ASN A 23 -1.71 2.90 -5.58
N ALA A 24 -2.83 3.47 -6.04
CA ALA A 24 -3.19 3.50 -7.44
C ALA A 24 -2.15 4.25 -8.29
N TYR A 25 -1.61 5.37 -7.79
CA TYR A 25 -0.56 6.12 -8.47
C TYR A 25 0.67 5.25 -8.74
N MET A 26 1.16 4.54 -7.71
CA MET A 26 2.32 3.66 -7.88
C MET A 26 2.07 2.59 -8.95
N ILE A 27 0.86 2.02 -9.00
CA ILE A 27 0.46 1.01 -9.98
C ILE A 27 0.37 1.61 -11.39
N VAL A 28 -0.34 2.74 -11.55
CA VAL A 28 -0.51 3.41 -12.84
C VAL A 28 0.83 3.86 -13.41
N THR A 29 1.71 4.45 -12.60
CA THR A 29 3.03 4.88 -13.04
C THR A 29 3.83 3.69 -13.57
N MET A 30 3.82 2.56 -12.85
CA MET A 30 4.47 1.33 -13.29
C MET A 30 3.87 0.77 -14.58
N ASN A 31 2.55 0.66 -14.66
CA ASN A 31 1.83 0.10 -15.80
C ASN A 31 1.99 0.94 -17.07
N ARG A 32 1.91 2.28 -16.97
CA ARG A 32 2.02 3.18 -18.13
C ARG A 32 3.46 3.33 -18.64
N ASN A 33 4.45 3.36 -17.73
CA ASN A 33 5.78 3.87 -18.08
C ASN A 33 6.92 2.86 -17.90
N SER A 34 6.79 1.91 -16.97
CA SER A 34 7.90 1.02 -16.62
C SER A 34 7.72 -0.36 -17.22
N ILE A 35 6.51 -0.90 -17.25
CA ILE A 35 6.22 -2.24 -17.74
C ILE A 35 5.74 -2.12 -19.20
N GLN A 36 6.66 -2.24 -20.16
CA GLN A 36 6.37 -2.03 -21.59
C GLN A 36 6.44 -3.33 -22.43
N ILE A 37 6.62 -4.49 -21.79
CA ILE A 37 6.58 -5.79 -22.48
C ILE A 37 5.11 -6.25 -22.53
N SER A 38 4.66 -6.72 -23.69
CA SER A 38 3.24 -7.00 -23.97
C SER A 38 2.62 -7.94 -22.93
N ASN A 39 1.60 -7.45 -22.22
CA ASN A 39 0.78 -8.11 -21.18
C ASN A 39 1.39 -8.33 -19.78
N GLU A 40 2.52 -7.70 -19.44
CA GLU A 40 3.13 -7.83 -18.09
C GLU A 40 2.67 -6.76 -17.08
N TYR A 41 1.58 -6.03 -17.33
CA TYR A 41 1.12 -4.97 -16.42
C TYR A 41 0.34 -5.55 -15.23
N PHE A 42 0.31 -4.81 -14.14
CA PHE A 42 -0.47 -5.18 -12.96
C PHE A 42 -1.96 -5.10 -13.26
N GLN A 43 -2.67 -6.21 -13.06
CA GLN A 43 -4.11 -6.36 -13.25
C GLN A 43 -4.85 -6.49 -11.93
N ARG A 44 -4.17 -6.93 -10.87
CA ARG A 44 -4.73 -7.09 -9.53
C ARG A 44 -3.71 -6.69 -8.47
N ALA A 45 -4.20 -6.49 -7.24
CA ALA A 45 -3.35 -6.31 -6.08
C ALA A 45 -3.71 -7.26 -4.95
N TYR A 46 -2.71 -7.82 -4.28
CA TYR A 46 -2.85 -8.31 -2.92
C TYR A 46 -2.76 -7.15 -1.95
N ILE A 47 -3.77 -6.99 -1.10
CA ILE A 47 -3.79 -5.97 -0.06
C ILE A 47 -3.75 -6.62 1.32
N LEU A 48 -2.87 -6.13 2.18
CA LEU A 48 -2.83 -6.52 3.59
C LEU A 48 -3.73 -5.59 4.39
N VAL A 49 -4.81 -6.14 4.94
CA VAL A 49 -5.82 -5.37 5.68
C VAL A 49 -5.86 -5.82 7.13
N ASN A 50 -5.57 -4.88 8.04
CA ASN A 50 -5.75 -5.06 9.47
C ASN A 50 -7.24 -5.12 9.82
N TYR A 51 -7.65 -6.16 10.55
CA TYR A 51 -9.04 -6.37 10.98
C TYR A 51 -9.22 -6.28 12.51
N ARG A 52 -8.20 -5.83 13.25
CA ARG A 52 -8.37 -5.52 14.68
C ARG A 52 -9.50 -4.53 14.87
N ASP A 53 -10.29 -4.75 15.91
CA ASP A 53 -11.44 -3.93 16.28
C ASP A 53 -12.59 -3.95 15.25
N ILE A 54 -12.49 -4.78 14.19
CA ILE A 54 -13.61 -5.08 13.29
C ILE A 54 -14.32 -6.36 13.74
N LEU A 55 -13.54 -7.41 14.02
CA LEU A 55 -14.06 -8.67 14.54
C LEU A 55 -13.59 -8.87 15.98
N HIS A 56 -14.33 -8.28 16.91
CA HIS A 56 -13.91 -8.16 18.32
C HIS A 56 -13.72 -9.51 19.01
N SER A 57 -14.47 -10.54 18.61
CA SER A 57 -14.37 -11.90 19.16
C SER A 57 -13.04 -12.59 18.86
N ILE A 58 -12.35 -12.20 17.77
CA ILE A 58 -11.07 -12.78 17.35
C ILE A 58 -9.90 -11.83 17.64
N ALA A 59 -10.07 -10.55 17.28
CA ALA A 59 -9.01 -9.56 17.35
C ALA A 59 -9.55 -8.24 17.95
N PRO A 60 -9.76 -8.18 19.27
CA PRO A 60 -10.23 -6.97 19.94
C PRO A 60 -9.22 -5.82 19.83
N ALA A 61 -9.65 -4.60 20.17
CA ALA A 61 -8.74 -3.46 20.33
C ALA A 61 -7.59 -3.81 21.29
N GLY A 62 -6.37 -3.46 20.90
CA GLY A 62 -5.16 -3.79 21.69
C GLY A 62 -4.63 -5.22 21.52
N HIS A 63 -5.24 -6.06 20.68
CA HIS A 63 -4.73 -7.40 20.41
C HIS A 63 -3.31 -7.38 19.82
N VAL A 64 -2.37 -8.07 20.48
CA VAL A 64 -0.92 -7.97 20.23
C VAL A 64 -0.36 -9.00 19.23
N ALA A 65 -1.18 -9.94 18.73
CA ALA A 65 -0.75 -10.88 17.69
C ALA A 65 -1.06 -10.37 16.27
N ASN A 66 -0.70 -11.13 15.24
CA ASN A 66 -1.01 -10.80 13.85
C ASN A 66 -2.53 -10.87 13.60
N SER A 67 -3.10 -9.75 13.16
CA SER A 67 -4.52 -9.65 12.84
C SER A 67 -4.70 -8.86 11.55
N PHE A 68 -4.24 -9.47 10.47
CA PHE A 68 -4.45 -8.97 9.12
C PHE A 68 -4.85 -10.12 8.19
N VAL A 69 -5.61 -9.78 7.15
CA VAL A 69 -5.92 -10.69 6.04
C VAL A 69 -5.18 -10.21 4.80
N ILE A 70 -4.78 -11.16 3.96
CA ILE A 70 -4.28 -10.89 2.61
C ILE A 70 -5.46 -11.11 1.66
N MET A 71 -5.86 -10.07 0.93
CA MET A 71 -6.99 -10.11 0.00
C MET A 71 -6.51 -9.80 -1.40
N LEU A 72 -6.83 -10.64 -2.37
CA LEU A 72 -6.65 -10.34 -3.78
C LEU A 72 -7.83 -9.46 -4.24
N THR A 73 -7.55 -8.36 -4.92
CA THR A 73 -8.61 -7.56 -5.55
C THR A 73 -9.25 -8.32 -6.73
N SER A 74 -10.44 -7.88 -7.16
CA SER A 74 -10.86 -8.17 -8.53
C SER A 74 -9.86 -7.56 -9.53
N ASP A 75 -9.97 -7.95 -10.79
CA ASP A 75 -9.25 -7.29 -11.87
C ASP A 75 -9.57 -5.79 -11.88
N PHE A 76 -8.56 -4.97 -12.17
CA PHE A 76 -8.73 -3.54 -12.39
C PHE A 76 -9.53 -3.33 -13.68
N PRO A 77 -10.73 -2.73 -13.65
CA PRO A 77 -11.53 -2.50 -14.86
C PRO A 77 -10.77 -1.71 -15.93
N ASN A 78 -9.93 -0.77 -15.49
CA ASN A 78 -8.92 -0.13 -16.31
C ASN A 78 -7.59 -0.08 -15.53
N PRO A 79 -6.60 -0.94 -15.86
CA PRO A 79 -5.31 -1.02 -15.16
C PRO A 79 -4.39 0.19 -15.42
N PHE A 80 -4.82 1.13 -16.27
CA PHE A 80 -4.11 2.37 -16.55
C PHE A 80 -4.82 3.60 -15.96
N SER A 81 -5.98 3.46 -15.32
CA SER A 81 -6.72 4.59 -14.74
C SER A 81 -6.51 4.70 -13.24
N LEU A 82 -6.08 5.87 -12.78
CA LEU A 82 -5.84 6.16 -11.37
C LEU A 82 -7.09 5.84 -10.52
N ILE A 83 -8.24 6.38 -10.92
CA ILE A 83 -9.46 6.21 -10.14
C ILE A 83 -10.00 4.77 -10.18
N SER A 84 -9.87 4.09 -11.33
CA SER A 84 -10.32 2.71 -11.46
C SER A 84 -9.60 1.81 -10.47
N ILE A 85 -8.26 1.91 -10.41
CA ILE A 85 -7.43 1.14 -9.49
C ILE A 85 -7.73 1.54 -8.04
N ALA A 86 -7.84 2.84 -7.74
CA ALA A 86 -8.13 3.32 -6.39
C ALA A 86 -9.48 2.80 -5.85
N LYS A 87 -10.54 2.82 -6.67
CA LYS A 87 -11.85 2.28 -6.32
C LYS A 87 -11.80 0.78 -6.08
N THR A 88 -11.11 0.02 -6.93
CA THR A 88 -10.96 -1.43 -6.76
C THR A 88 -10.23 -1.77 -5.45
N ILE A 89 -9.16 -1.04 -5.10
CA ILE A 89 -8.47 -1.20 -3.82
C ILE A 89 -9.41 -0.87 -2.65
N ARG A 90 -10.12 0.25 -2.70
CA ARG A 90 -11.08 0.69 -1.67
C ARG A 90 -12.18 -0.35 -1.44
N GLN A 91 -12.74 -0.92 -2.51
CA GLN A 91 -13.75 -1.98 -2.42
C GLN A 91 -13.21 -3.21 -1.70
N ALA A 92 -12.00 -3.67 -2.03
CA ALA A 92 -11.38 -4.81 -1.37
C ALA A 92 -11.08 -4.54 0.12
N ILE A 93 -10.62 -3.32 0.48
CA ILE A 93 -10.44 -2.91 1.88
C ILE A 93 -11.77 -2.93 2.62
N ASN A 94 -12.83 -2.34 2.05
CA ASN A 94 -14.15 -2.26 2.68
C ASN A 94 -14.75 -3.66 2.88
N LYS A 95 -14.56 -4.58 1.93
CA LYS A 95 -14.95 -5.99 2.08
C LYS A 95 -14.27 -6.64 3.28
N CYS A 96 -12.97 -6.40 3.47
CA CYS A 96 -12.20 -6.89 4.62
C CYS A 96 -12.54 -6.17 5.95
N ARG A 97 -13.37 -5.12 5.92
CA ARG A 97 -13.87 -4.42 7.11
C ARG A 97 -15.33 -4.75 7.41
N ASN A 98 -15.88 -5.76 6.74
CA ASN A 98 -17.21 -6.29 7.04
C ASN A 98 -17.08 -7.52 7.96
N GLU A 99 -17.72 -7.47 9.12
CA GLU A 99 -17.62 -8.52 10.15
C GLU A 99 -18.15 -9.88 9.64
N ASP A 100 -19.32 -9.90 8.99
CA ASP A 100 -19.92 -11.12 8.44
C ASP A 100 -19.02 -11.81 7.41
N PHE A 101 -18.33 -11.00 6.59
CA PHE A 101 -17.36 -11.50 5.64
C PHE A 101 -16.17 -12.13 6.36
N LEU A 102 -15.59 -11.45 7.35
CA LEU A 102 -14.44 -11.95 8.11
C LEU A 102 -14.76 -13.23 8.90
N MET A 103 -15.96 -13.32 9.48
CA MET A 103 -16.42 -14.50 10.21
C MET A 103 -16.43 -15.77 9.36
N LYS A 104 -16.66 -15.64 8.05
CA LYS A 104 -16.61 -16.77 7.09
C LYS A 104 -15.21 -16.96 6.52
N TRP A 105 -14.52 -15.86 6.23
CA TRP A 105 -13.22 -15.87 5.57
C TRP A 105 -12.10 -16.43 6.46
N ILE A 106 -12.00 -15.99 7.71
CA ILE A 106 -10.89 -16.36 8.60
C ILE A 106 -10.83 -17.88 8.85
N PRO A 107 -11.92 -18.57 9.24
CA PRO A 107 -11.88 -20.02 9.44
C PRO A 107 -11.57 -20.79 8.15
N THR A 108 -12.06 -20.30 7.01
CA THR A 108 -11.78 -20.91 5.71
C THR A 108 -10.29 -20.84 5.38
N VAL A 109 -9.68 -19.67 5.54
CA VAL A 109 -8.25 -19.48 5.32
C VAL A 109 -7.43 -20.29 6.33
N ASP A 110 -7.78 -20.31 7.61
CA ASP A 110 -7.07 -21.13 8.62
C ASP A 110 -7.08 -22.62 8.23
N LEU A 111 -8.22 -23.16 7.79
CA LEU A 111 -8.32 -24.54 7.32
C LEU A 111 -7.44 -24.80 6.10
N MET A 112 -7.48 -23.91 5.09
CA MET A 112 -6.67 -24.03 3.89
C MET A 112 -5.17 -23.95 4.19
N MET A 113 -4.76 -23.01 5.04
CA MET A 113 -3.36 -22.82 5.42
C MET A 113 -2.81 -24.03 6.17
N ARG A 114 -3.62 -24.64 7.07
CA ARG A 114 -3.25 -25.89 7.74
C ARG A 114 -3.05 -27.04 6.75
N GLN A 115 -3.91 -27.12 5.74
CA GLN A 115 -3.81 -28.14 4.70
C GLN A 115 -2.55 -27.94 3.86
N ILE A 116 -2.28 -26.72 3.40
CA ILE A 116 -1.06 -26.41 2.64
C ILE A 116 0.21 -26.76 3.43
N ILE A 117 0.28 -26.39 4.72
CA ILE A 117 1.43 -26.74 5.57
C ILE A 117 1.58 -28.25 5.71
N LYS A 118 0.47 -28.99 5.83
CA LYS A 118 0.48 -30.45 5.91
C LYS A 118 0.99 -31.10 4.62
N ASP A 119 0.73 -30.46 3.48
CA ASP A 119 1.11 -30.94 2.15
C ASP A 119 2.50 -30.45 1.71
N ASP A 120 3.21 -29.70 2.56
CA ASP A 120 4.54 -29.11 2.28
C ASP A 120 4.55 -28.18 1.04
N GLU A 121 3.42 -27.50 0.78
CA GLU A 121 3.30 -26.55 -0.35
C GLU A 121 3.70 -25.11 0.06
N LEU A 122 4.16 -24.33 -0.93
CA LEU A 122 4.58 -22.93 -0.73
C LEU A 122 3.45 -21.95 -1.09
N ILE A 123 3.17 -21.00 -0.19
CA ILE A 123 2.02 -20.08 -0.27
C ILE A 123 2.38 -18.74 -0.94
N CYS A 124 3.65 -18.48 -1.22
CA CYS A 124 4.16 -17.16 -1.59
C CYS A 124 4.66 -17.07 -3.03
N VAL A 125 3.84 -17.48 -4.00
CA VAL A 125 4.08 -17.17 -5.42
C VAL A 125 3.00 -16.21 -5.88
N TRP A 126 3.38 -14.95 -6.11
CA TRP A 126 2.49 -13.96 -6.73
C TRP A 126 2.68 -14.03 -8.24
N ASP A 127 1.59 -13.84 -8.98
CA ASP A 127 1.65 -13.85 -10.43
C ASP A 127 2.42 -12.63 -10.96
N THR A 128 2.92 -12.69 -12.20
CA THR A 128 3.65 -11.58 -12.83
C THR A 128 2.80 -10.32 -12.98
N ASN A 129 1.48 -10.49 -13.06
CA ASN A 129 0.50 -9.44 -13.27
C ASN A 129 -0.12 -8.95 -11.95
N GLU A 130 0.51 -9.27 -10.82
CA GLU A 130 0.04 -8.93 -9.48
C GLU A 130 1.07 -8.07 -8.74
N VAL A 131 0.54 -7.19 -7.91
CA VAL A 131 1.32 -6.35 -7.00
C VAL A 131 0.85 -6.58 -5.57
N VAL A 132 1.76 -6.50 -4.61
CA VAL A 132 1.40 -6.59 -3.19
C VAL A 132 1.53 -5.24 -2.53
N ILE A 133 0.51 -4.87 -1.76
CA ILE A 133 0.46 -3.66 -0.96
C ILE A 133 0.49 -4.04 0.52
N ASN A 134 1.62 -3.76 1.16
CA ASN A 134 1.77 -3.84 2.60
C ASN A 134 1.95 -2.44 3.17
N SER A 135 0.87 -1.87 3.70
CA SER A 135 0.89 -0.50 4.18
C SER A 135 0.85 -0.40 5.70
N ASN A 136 1.87 0.26 6.24
CA ASN A 136 1.94 0.72 7.62
C ASN A 136 1.61 2.22 7.74
N PHE A 137 0.99 2.83 6.71
CA PHE A 137 0.77 4.28 6.65
C PHE A 137 -0.12 4.85 7.78
N LYS A 138 -1.02 4.02 8.33
CA LYS A 138 -1.84 4.40 9.50
C LYS A 138 -1.04 4.39 10.81
N TYR A 139 0.08 3.65 10.87
CA TYR A 139 0.93 3.60 12.05
C TYR A 139 1.85 4.82 12.07
N ASP A 140 1.70 5.64 13.11
CA ASP A 140 2.47 6.86 13.28
C ASP A 140 3.41 6.71 14.47
N TRP A 141 4.55 6.08 14.24
CA TRP A 141 5.54 5.79 15.28
C TRP A 141 6.07 7.04 15.98
N SER A 142 6.16 8.19 15.31
CA SER A 142 6.77 9.38 15.91
C SER A 142 5.82 10.14 16.84
N ASN A 143 4.51 9.94 16.70
CA ASN A 143 3.51 10.51 17.63
C ASN A 143 3.01 9.47 18.64
N GLN A 144 3.00 8.18 18.29
CA GLN A 144 2.44 7.12 19.14
C GLN A 144 3.46 6.53 20.11
N VAL A 145 4.76 6.76 19.87
CA VAL A 145 5.84 6.24 20.72
C VAL A 145 6.66 7.41 21.25
N ASP A 146 6.49 7.72 22.53
CA ASP A 146 7.25 8.75 23.23
C ASP A 146 7.77 8.21 24.57
N PHE A 147 9.09 8.06 24.66
CA PHE A 147 9.82 7.73 25.90
C PHE A 147 10.60 8.94 26.42
N GLY A 148 10.12 10.16 26.16
CA GLY A 148 10.78 11.44 26.48
C GLY A 148 11.45 12.12 25.29
N MET A 149 11.14 11.70 24.06
CA MET A 149 11.78 12.13 22.81
C MET A 149 10.73 12.39 21.71
N ILE A 150 9.85 13.36 21.96
CA ILE A 150 8.77 13.79 21.05
C ILE A 150 9.30 14.05 19.64
N ASN A 151 8.66 13.45 18.63
CA ASN A 151 8.99 13.62 17.20
C ASN A 151 10.43 13.24 16.82
N GLN A 152 11.13 12.43 17.61
CA GLN A 152 12.48 11.98 17.29
C GLN A 152 12.52 10.51 16.87
N CYS A 153 11.45 9.74 17.14
CA CYS A 153 11.39 8.33 16.79
C CYS A 153 11.38 8.17 15.26
N ARG A 154 12.26 7.28 14.77
CA ARG A 154 12.39 6.95 13.36
C ARG A 154 12.14 5.46 13.16
N PHE A 155 11.36 5.13 12.13
CA PHE A 155 11.12 3.77 11.71
C PHE A 155 12.12 3.38 10.63
N HIS A 156 12.75 2.24 10.84
CA HIS A 156 13.65 1.62 9.88
C HIS A 156 13.12 0.23 9.57
N THR A 157 13.22 -0.17 8.32
CA THR A 157 12.84 -1.52 7.92
C THR A 157 13.82 -2.09 6.94
N MET A 158 13.92 -3.42 6.94
CA MET A 158 14.71 -4.19 5.99
C MET A 158 13.80 -4.82 4.95
N THR A 159 14.39 -5.23 3.83
CA THR A 159 13.73 -6.00 2.76
C THR A 159 12.81 -5.19 1.85
N SER A 160 13.13 -5.28 0.55
CA SER A 160 12.28 -4.84 -0.56
C SER A 160 12.19 -5.98 -1.56
N LEU A 161 10.97 -6.35 -1.94
CA LEU A 161 10.69 -7.42 -2.91
C LEU A 161 10.17 -6.81 -4.22
N LYS A 162 10.26 -7.58 -5.31
CA LYS A 162 9.73 -7.17 -6.63
C LYS A 162 8.21 -7.02 -6.50
N SER A 163 7.66 -5.95 -7.07
CA SER A 163 6.21 -5.70 -7.07
C SER A 163 5.57 -5.73 -5.68
N TYR A 164 6.31 -5.34 -4.64
CA TYR A 164 5.86 -5.34 -3.25
C TYR A 164 6.02 -3.95 -2.65
N PHE A 165 4.92 -3.21 -2.58
CA PHE A 165 4.87 -1.84 -2.09
C PHE A 165 4.75 -1.82 -0.59
N ARG A 166 5.80 -1.29 0.06
CA ARG A 166 5.82 -1.03 1.50
C ARG A 166 5.64 0.45 1.74
N ILE A 167 4.59 0.82 2.45
CA ILE A 167 4.19 2.22 2.57
C ILE A 167 4.21 2.66 4.03
N PHE A 168 4.90 3.76 4.30
CA PHE A 168 5.12 4.28 5.63
C PHE A 168 4.88 5.79 5.70
N ARG A 169 4.72 6.32 6.91
CA ARG A 169 4.81 7.76 7.15
C ARG A 169 6.24 8.24 6.92
N LEU A 170 6.42 9.54 6.69
CA LEU A 170 7.78 10.08 6.63
C LEU A 170 8.41 10.07 8.03
N ASN A 171 9.69 9.72 8.08
CA ASN A 171 10.47 9.89 9.29
C ASN A 171 10.67 11.38 9.59
N PRO A 172 10.67 11.79 10.87
CA PRO A 172 11.04 13.15 11.24
C PRO A 172 12.49 13.44 10.85
N ILE A 173 12.77 14.69 10.53
CA ILE A 173 14.11 15.17 10.15
C ILE A 173 14.50 16.35 11.03
N LYS A 174 15.80 16.54 11.26
CA LYS A 174 16.30 17.77 11.89
C LYS A 174 16.41 18.87 10.84
N ASN A 175 15.85 20.04 11.12
CA ASN A 175 16.10 21.24 10.33
C ASN A 175 17.51 21.80 10.59
N LYS A 176 17.86 22.92 9.93
CA LYS A 176 19.19 23.54 10.05
C LYS A 176 19.47 24.05 11.47
N GLU A 177 18.42 24.38 12.21
CA GLU A 177 18.44 24.86 13.59
C GLU A 177 18.50 23.73 14.62
N GLY A 178 18.51 22.46 14.17
CA GLY A 178 18.56 21.28 15.04
C GLY A 178 17.23 20.84 15.63
N HIS A 179 16.12 21.50 15.28
CA HIS A 179 14.77 21.13 15.70
C HIS A 179 14.25 19.97 14.85
N TRP A 180 13.59 19.02 15.51
CA TRP A 180 12.90 17.94 14.83
C TRP A 180 11.60 18.45 14.21
N ILE A 181 11.50 18.30 12.89
CA ILE A 181 10.30 18.61 12.11
C ILE A 181 9.74 17.33 11.52
N LYS A 182 8.41 17.29 11.42
CA LYS A 182 7.69 16.16 10.85
C LYS A 182 6.77 16.63 9.75
N ASP A 183 6.86 15.96 8.61
CA ASP A 183 5.92 16.12 7.52
C ASP A 183 4.79 15.08 7.68
N HIS A 184 3.59 15.58 7.95
CA HIS A 184 2.38 14.76 8.11
C HIS A 184 1.67 14.46 6.77
N ASP A 185 2.04 15.17 5.70
CA ASP A 185 1.36 15.16 4.42
C ASP A 185 2.10 14.29 3.37
N GLY A 186 3.19 13.65 3.78
CA GLY A 186 3.97 12.75 2.94
C GLY A 186 3.87 11.27 3.32
N ALA A 187 4.32 10.44 2.37
CA ALA A 187 4.54 9.01 2.55
C ALA A 187 5.90 8.62 1.98
N GLU A 188 6.49 7.57 2.57
CA GLU A 188 7.60 6.83 1.99
C GLU A 188 7.07 5.53 1.38
N VAL A 189 7.51 5.20 0.16
CA VAL A 189 7.18 3.93 -0.50
C VAL A 189 8.48 3.22 -0.86
N SER A 190 8.65 2.00 -0.33
CA SER A 190 9.80 1.14 -0.60
C SER A 190 9.37 -0.10 -1.37
N PHE A 191 10.06 -0.37 -2.49
CA PHE A 191 9.80 -1.52 -3.35
C PHE A 191 11.03 -1.80 -4.22
N ARG A 192 11.09 -3.01 -4.82
CA ARG A 192 12.12 -3.36 -5.80
C ARG A 192 11.54 -3.25 -7.21
N ILE A 193 12.26 -2.54 -8.07
CA ILE A 193 12.03 -2.46 -9.51
C ILE A 193 13.29 -2.97 -10.22
N GLN A 194 13.13 -3.49 -11.44
CA GLN A 194 14.28 -3.84 -12.29
C GLN A 194 15.17 -2.60 -12.50
N LYS A 195 16.49 -2.83 -12.52
CA LYS A 195 17.47 -1.76 -12.73
C LYS A 195 17.35 -1.17 -14.14
N ASP A 196 18.13 -0.11 -14.37
CA ASP A 196 18.30 0.53 -15.66
C ASP A 196 16.99 1.12 -16.19
N ASP A 197 16.52 0.70 -17.36
CA ASP A 197 15.42 1.35 -18.08
C ASP A 197 14.14 1.49 -17.25
N MET A 198 13.70 0.43 -16.55
CA MET A 198 12.46 0.48 -15.75
C MET A 198 12.56 1.49 -14.61
N LYS A 199 13.68 1.46 -13.87
CA LYS A 199 13.96 2.39 -12.78
C LYS A 199 14.06 3.82 -13.29
N ASN A 200 14.79 4.04 -14.38
CA ASN A 200 15.01 5.38 -14.94
C ASN A 200 13.70 5.98 -15.43
N LYS A 201 12.89 5.23 -16.18
CA LYS A 201 11.56 5.66 -16.62
C LYS A 201 10.65 5.98 -15.45
N PHE A 202 10.61 5.12 -14.42
CA PHE A 202 9.81 5.37 -13.22
C PHE A 202 10.22 6.70 -12.54
N LEU A 203 11.52 6.91 -12.32
CA LEU A 203 12.02 8.11 -11.65
C LEU A 203 11.81 9.39 -12.48
N GLU A 204 11.95 9.30 -13.79
CA GLU A 204 11.69 10.41 -14.71
C GLU A 204 10.20 10.80 -14.69
N THR A 205 9.31 9.82 -14.84
CA THR A 205 7.86 10.07 -14.73
C THR A 205 7.50 10.65 -13.37
N TYR A 206 8.01 10.07 -12.28
CA TYR A 206 7.75 10.57 -10.93
C TYR A 206 8.19 12.03 -10.74
N ARG A 207 9.38 12.39 -11.23
CA ARG A 207 9.88 13.77 -11.18
C ARG A 207 8.97 14.70 -11.98
N LYS A 208 8.64 14.32 -13.22
CA LYS A 208 7.75 15.10 -14.10
C LYS A 208 6.37 15.30 -13.47
N ASP A 209 5.81 14.28 -12.84
CA ASP A 209 4.51 14.37 -12.17
C ASP A 209 4.57 15.34 -10.99
N ILE A 210 5.63 15.33 -10.18
CA ILE A 210 5.80 16.32 -9.11
C ILE A 210 5.88 17.74 -9.67
N GLU A 211 6.70 17.96 -10.70
CA GLU A 211 6.91 19.28 -11.32
C GLU A 211 5.63 19.83 -11.95
N THR A 212 4.81 18.93 -12.51
CA THR A 212 3.52 19.27 -13.13
C THR A 212 2.33 19.18 -12.16
N ASN A 213 2.59 19.05 -10.85
CA ASN A 213 1.57 18.90 -9.82
C ASN A 213 0.53 17.79 -10.12
N PHE A 214 0.98 16.66 -10.68
CA PHE A 214 0.18 15.47 -10.97
C PHE A 214 -0.95 15.66 -11.99
N ILE A 215 -0.97 16.77 -12.75
CA ILE A 215 -2.04 17.06 -13.72
C ILE A 215 -2.16 16.00 -14.83
N ASN A 216 -1.09 15.25 -15.09
CA ASN A 216 -1.03 14.24 -16.17
C ASN A 216 -1.26 12.80 -15.68
N VAL A 217 -1.63 12.62 -14.40
CA VAL A 217 -1.76 11.29 -13.79
C VAL A 217 -3.12 10.65 -14.09
N GLU A 218 -4.12 11.43 -14.47
CA GLU A 218 -5.45 10.92 -14.79
C GLU A 218 -5.46 10.01 -16.02
#